data_AF-A0A5K0W0D4-F1
#
_entry.id   AF-A0A5K0W0D4-F1
#
_cell.length_a   1.000
_cell.length_b   1.000
_cell.length_c   1.000
_cell.angle_alpha   90.00
_cell.angle_beta   90.00
_cell.angle_gamma   90.00
#
_symmetry.space_group_name_H-M   'P 1'
#
loop_
_entity.id
_entity.type
_entity.pdbx_description
1 polymer ?
#
loop_
_entity_poly.entity_id
_entity_poly.type
_entity_poly.pdbx_seq_one_letter_code
_entity_poly.pdbx_strand_id
1 'polypeptide(L)'
;VTSRNDQKQYWIHEEETYRFVPVKEFAEAFHSFHIGQQLYAEFSIPFDKSKNHPAALTGSKYGVSKLELLKASFSRELLLMKRNSFVYIFKMMQ
;
A
#
# COMPACT_ATOMS: atom_id res chain seq x y z
N VAL A 1 -16.07 -8.91 -5.48
CA VAL A 1 -17.29 -9.34 -6.22
C VAL A 1 -18.31 -9.82 -5.21
N THR A 2 -19.59 -9.53 -5.44
CA THR A 2 -20.71 -9.82 -4.53
C THR A 2 -20.81 -11.33 -4.24
N SER A 3 -21.27 -11.68 -3.03
CA SER A 3 -21.52 -13.08 -2.68
C SER A 3 -22.69 -13.64 -3.51
N ARG A 4 -22.85 -14.97 -3.54
CA ARG A 4 -23.99 -15.61 -4.23
C ARG A 4 -25.34 -15.11 -3.74
N ASN A 5 -25.45 -14.79 -2.45
CA ASN A 5 -26.67 -14.28 -1.83
C ASN A 5 -26.90 -12.81 -2.18
N ASP A 6 -25.81 -12.04 -2.28
CA ASP A 6 -25.86 -10.59 -2.52
C ASP A 6 -25.93 -10.22 -4.00
N GLN A 7 -25.69 -11.15 -4.93
CA GLN A 7 -25.65 -10.79 -6.36
C GLN A 7 -27.05 -10.58 -6.94
N LYS A 8 -28.07 -11.30 -6.44
CA LYS A 8 -29.44 -11.24 -6.97
C LYS A 8 -30.08 -9.85 -6.86
N GLN A 9 -29.79 -9.09 -5.80
CA GLN A 9 -30.30 -7.72 -5.62
C GLN A 9 -29.78 -6.71 -6.66
N TYR A 10 -28.72 -7.05 -7.39
CA TYR A 10 -28.18 -6.23 -8.47
C TYR A 10 -28.60 -6.72 -9.87
N TRP A 11 -29.52 -7.69 -9.94
CA TRP A 11 -29.99 -8.23 -11.21
C TRP A 11 -30.93 -7.23 -11.89
N ILE A 12 -30.52 -6.74 -13.07
CA ILE A 12 -31.28 -5.72 -13.82
C ILE A 12 -32.25 -6.31 -14.83
N HIS A 13 -32.06 -7.57 -15.24
CA HIS A 13 -32.89 -8.22 -16.26
C HIS A 13 -34.10 -8.88 -15.62
N GLU A 14 -35.12 -8.09 -15.29
CA GLU A 14 -36.35 -8.55 -14.62
C GLU A 14 -37.11 -9.63 -15.42
N GLU A 15 -36.96 -9.63 -16.75
CA GLU A 15 -37.57 -10.61 -17.65
C GLU A 15 -36.81 -11.95 -17.71
N GLU A 16 -35.57 -11.99 -17.23
CA GLU A 16 -34.72 -13.18 -17.24
C GLU A 16 -34.64 -13.84 -15.86
N THR A 17 -34.62 -15.18 -15.83
CA THR A 17 -34.39 -15.89 -14.57
C THR A 17 -32.97 -15.62 -14.08
N TYR A 18 -32.86 -15.14 -12.84
CA TYR A 18 -31.57 -14.89 -12.19
C TYR A 18 -30.63 -16.09 -12.32
N ARG A 19 -29.44 -15.83 -12.85
CA ARG A 19 -28.31 -16.76 -12.88
C ARG A 19 -27.16 -16.17 -12.10
N PHE A 20 -26.57 -16.97 -11.20
CA PHE A 20 -25.34 -16.58 -10.54
C PHE A 20 -24.18 -16.52 -11.54
N VAL A 21 -23.51 -15.37 -11.60
CA VAL A 21 -22.30 -15.09 -12.38
C VAL A 21 -21.08 -15.26 -11.47
N PRO A 22 -20.21 -16.25 -11.71
CA PRO A 22 -18.97 -16.41 -10.97
C PRO A 22 -18.04 -15.21 -11.14
N VAL A 23 -17.20 -14.97 -10.13
CA VAL A 23 -16.18 -13.91 -10.13
C VAL A 23 -15.31 -13.92 -11.37
N LYS A 24 -14.90 -15.12 -11.82
CA LYS A 24 -14.05 -15.28 -13.00
C LYS A 24 -14.75 -14.82 -14.28
N GLU A 25 -15.99 -15.24 -14.49
CA GLU A 25 -16.81 -14.84 -15.64
C GLU A 25 -17.03 -13.32 -15.64
N PHE A 26 -17.34 -12.74 -14.48
CA PHE A 26 -17.49 -11.30 -14.35
C PHE A 26 -16.21 -10.53 -14.68
N ALA A 27 -15.04 -11.02 -14.23
CA ALA A 27 -13.76 -10.40 -14.55
C ALA A 27 -13.42 -10.47 -16.05
N GLU A 28 -13.65 -11.63 -16.68
CA GLU A 28 -13.43 -11.82 -18.12
C GLU A 28 -14.36 -10.93 -18.96
N ALA A 29 -15.64 -10.84 -18.55
CA ALA A 29 -16.61 -9.94 -19.18
C ALA A 29 -16.20 -8.47 -19.01
N PHE A 30 -15.76 -8.07 -17.81
CA PHE A 30 -15.27 -6.72 -17.55
C PHE A 30 -14.05 -6.37 -18.42
N HIS A 31 -13.08 -7.28 -18.55
CA HIS A 31 -11.93 -7.06 -19.43
C HIS A 31 -12.31 -6.90 -20.90
N SER A 32 -13.35 -7.60 -21.34
CA SER A 32 -13.85 -7.51 -22.72
C SER A 32 -14.75 -6.30 -22.95
N PHE A 33 -15.32 -5.73 -21.88
CA PHE A 33 -16.18 -4.56 -21.94
C PHE A 33 -15.40 -3.30 -22.31
N HIS A 34 -16.02 -2.38 -23.06
CA HIS A 34 -15.33 -1.21 -23.61
C HIS A 34 -14.65 -0.35 -22.53
N ILE A 35 -15.26 -0.20 -21.33
CA ILE A 35 -14.65 0.53 -20.21
C ILE A 35 -13.42 -0.22 -19.70
N GLY A 36 -13.48 -1.55 -19.58
CA GLY A 36 -12.34 -2.35 -19.15
C GLY A 36 -11.17 -2.29 -20.14
N GLN A 37 -11.48 -2.32 -21.45
CA GLN A 37 -10.48 -2.11 -22.50
C GLN A 37 -9.87 -0.71 -22.47
N GLN A 38 -10.70 0.33 -22.30
CA GLN A 38 -10.25 1.71 -22.19
C GLN A 38 -9.35 1.91 -20.96
N LEU A 39 -9.76 1.41 -19.79
CA LEU A 39 -8.95 1.45 -18.57
C LEU A 39 -7.64 0.69 -18.74
N TYR A 40 -7.67 -0.48 -19.39
CA TYR A 40 -6.46 -1.24 -19.68
C TYR A 40 -5.50 -0.45 -20.57
N ALA A 41 -6.01 0.20 -21.62
CA ALA A 41 -5.21 1.04 -22.50
C ALA A 41 -4.64 2.27 -21.77
N GLU A 42 -5.44 2.90 -20.91
CA GLU A 42 -5.02 4.04 -20.09
C GLU A 42 -3.91 3.65 -19.10
N PHE A 43 -4.08 2.52 -18.39
CA PHE A 43 -3.08 2.02 -17.45
C PHE A 43 -1.86 1.39 -18.11
N SER A 44 -1.95 1.01 -19.38
CA SER A 44 -0.78 0.55 -20.16
C SER A 44 0.24 1.67 -20.36
N ILE A 45 -0.19 2.93 -20.27
CA ILE A 45 0.70 4.09 -20.30
C ILE A 45 1.15 4.37 -18.85
N PRO A 46 2.46 4.27 -18.54
CA PRO A 46 2.95 4.56 -17.20
C PRO A 46 2.62 6.01 -16.81
N PHE A 47 2.05 6.18 -15.62
CA PHE A 47 1.80 7.52 -15.10
C PHE A 47 3.11 8.29 -14.90
N ASP A 48 3.17 9.51 -15.43
CA ASP A 48 4.30 10.41 -15.23
C ASP A 48 4.34 10.91 -13.79
N LYS A 49 5.26 10.33 -13.01
CA LYS A 49 5.43 10.64 -11.59
C LYS A 49 5.82 12.10 -11.31
N SER A 50 6.29 12.84 -12.31
CA SER A 50 6.59 14.29 -12.16
C SER A 50 5.32 15.13 -11.93
N LYS A 51 4.16 14.62 -12.34
CA LYS A 51 2.85 15.27 -12.14
C LYS A 51 2.26 15.05 -10.75
N ASN A 52 2.93 14.29 -9.89
CA ASN A 52 2.46 14.09 -8.53
C ASN A 52 2.58 15.38 -7.72
N HIS A 53 1.60 15.62 -6.85
CA HIS A 53 1.74 16.66 -5.82
C HIS A 53 2.99 16.34 -4.97
N PRO A 54 3.84 17.32 -4.62
CA PRO A 54 5.10 17.08 -3.88
C PRO A 54 4.93 16.31 -2.56
N ALA A 55 3.73 16.34 -1.98
CA ALA A 55 3.36 15.61 -0.75
C ALA A 55 2.51 14.34 -0.97
N ALA A 56 2.18 13.95 -2.22
CA ALA A 56 1.23 12.86 -2.49
C ALA A 56 1.79 11.46 -2.22
N LEU A 57 3.12 11.25 -2.31
CA LEU A 57 3.74 9.98 -1.98
C LEU A 57 5.25 10.17 -1.74
N THR A 58 5.75 9.71 -0.60
CA THR A 58 7.20 9.70 -0.35
C THR A 58 7.87 8.70 -1.30
N GLY A 59 8.74 9.20 -2.19
CA GLY A 59 9.53 8.35 -3.09
C GLY A 59 10.66 7.58 -2.39
N SER A 60 10.96 7.93 -1.14
CA SER A 60 11.94 7.25 -0.31
C SER A 60 11.28 6.29 0.67
N LYS A 61 11.96 5.16 0.91
CA LYS A 61 11.58 4.16 1.91
C LYS A 61 11.51 4.73 3.34
N TYR A 62 12.27 5.80 3.59
CA TYR A 62 12.35 6.48 4.88
C TYR A 62 12.18 7.98 4.66
N GLY A 63 11.49 8.66 5.58
CA GLY A 63 11.31 10.12 5.55
C GLY A 63 12.53 10.94 6.00
N VAL A 64 13.61 10.27 6.42
CA VAL A 64 14.86 10.87 6.90
C VAL A 64 16.05 10.18 6.24
N SER A 65 17.18 10.89 6.17
CA SER A 65 18.41 10.36 5.59
C SER A 65 19.00 9.23 6.46
N LYS A 66 19.78 8.32 5.84
CA LYS A 66 20.51 7.28 6.59
C LYS A 66 21.44 7.88 7.65
N LEU A 67 22.03 9.04 7.38
CA LEU A 67 22.91 9.72 8.34
C LEU A 67 22.13 10.21 9.57
N GLU A 68 20.92 10.75 9.37
CA GLU A 68 20.06 11.15 10.49
C GLU A 68 19.61 9.96 11.31
N LEU A 69 19.31 8.82 10.68
CA LEU A 69 19.01 7.57 11.39
C LEU A 69 20.20 7.10 12.24
N LEU A 70 21.43 7.18 11.72
CA LEU A 70 22.64 6.85 12.46
C LEU A 70 22.85 7.82 13.64
N LYS A 71 22.70 9.13 13.41
CA LYS A 71 22.80 10.14 14.47
C LYS A 71 21.76 9.95 15.57
N ALA A 72 20.51 9.66 15.21
CA ALA A 72 19.43 9.39 16.15
C ALA A 72 19.71 8.12 16.97
N SER A 73 20.21 7.06 16.32
CA SER A 73 20.58 5.81 17.00
C SER A 73 21.75 6.01 17.97
N PHE A 74 22.80 6.70 17.54
CA PHE A 74 23.94 7.02 18.39
C PHE A 74 23.55 7.93 19.58
N SER A 75 22.72 8.95 19.32
CA SER A 75 22.17 9.82 20.39
C SER A 75 21.37 9.02 21.41
N ARG A 76 20.58 8.04 20.97
CA ARG A 76 19.83 7.13 21.85
C ARG A 76 20.78 6.33 22.73
N GLU A 77 21.80 5.73 22.15
CA GLU A 77 22.77 4.90 22.89
C GLU A 77 23.59 5.73 23.88
N LEU A 78 24.10 6.89 23.47
CA LEU A 78 24.84 7.79 24.35
C LEU A 78 23.99 8.27 25.54
N LEU A 79 22.70 8.56 25.31
CA LEU A 79 21.77 8.93 26.38
C LEU A 79 21.55 7.76 27.35
N LEU A 80 21.42 6.54 26.84
CA LEU A 80 21.30 5.33 27.67
C LEU A 80 22.56 5.07 28.49
N MET A 81 23.75 5.30 27.90
CA MET A 81 25.04 5.22 28.59
C MET A 81 25.14 6.27 29.69
N LYS A 82 24.71 7.51 29.43
CA LYS A 82 24.72 8.59 30.44
C LYS A 82 23.77 8.30 31.61
N ARG A 83 22.57 7.77 31.34
CA ARG A 83 21.58 7.44 32.40
C ARG A 83 22.00 6.25 33.26
N ASN A 84 22.69 5.28 32.69
CA ASN A 84 23.17 4.09 33.41
C ASN A 84 24.70 4.13 33.61
N SER A 85 25.28 5.34 33.68
CA SER A 85 26.74 5.54 33.69
C SER A 85 27.44 4.74 34.78
N PHE A 86 26.80 4.57 35.94
CA PHE A 86 27.27 3.71 37.04
C PHE A 86 27.54 2.26 36.58
N VAL A 87 26.62 1.64 35.83
CA VAL A 87 26.77 0.27 35.32
C VAL A 87 27.91 0.19 34.30
N TYR A 88 28.03 1.18 33.41
CA TYR A 88 29.09 1.21 32.40
C TYR A 88 30.47 1.48 32.99
N ILE A 89 30.59 2.40 33.95
CA ILE A 89 31.84 2.68 34.68
C ILE A 89 32.26 1.46 35.49
N PHE A 90 31.33 0.83 36.21
CA PHE A 90 31.60 -0.40 36.96
C PHE A 90 32.07 -1.55 36.06
N LYS A 91 31.40 -1.77 34.91
CA LYS A 91 31.82 -2.77 33.91
C LYS A 91 33.17 -2.51 33.25
N MET A 92 33.60 -1.26 33.14
CA MET A 92 34.89 -0.90 32.54
C MET A 92 36.07 -1.04 33.51
N MET A 93 35.79 -1.03 34.82
CA MET A 93 36.80 -1.16 35.87
C MET A 93 36.96 -2.59 36.43
N GLN A 94 35.99 -3.48 36.18
CA GLN A 94 36.05 -4.91 36.51
C GLN A 94 36.72 -5.70 35.39
#